data_AF-W2VQX8-F1
#
_entry.id   AF-W2VQX8-F1
#
_cell.length_a   1.000
_cell.length_b   1.000
_cell.length_c   1.000
_cell.angle_alpha   90.00
_cell.angle_beta   90.00
_cell.angle_gamma   90.00
#
_symmetry.space_group_name_H-M   'P 1'
#
loop_
_entity.id
_entity.type
_entity.pdbx_description
1 polymer ?
#
loop_
_entity_poly.entity_id
_entity_poly.type
_entity_poly.pdbx_seq_one_letter_code
_entity_poly.pdbx_strand_id
1 'polypeptide(L)'
;MIDKDFGELSLLQKEFPLARVLICHFHLKKYLRTEMAKSVYGGRNAVDVDRVEDAVDMMVTAKDKDEYDRGLRYMYYILDGFDEQSELPKPMHPLLDYFMRNWHSCKEMWTMYERGHVAHLGNHTNNRLESAWGLLKEILKPEMELDECVETLVFLQSTAELEYASRFNVIGSRHYHGADDMLLRLAGLVSPHAFELVRQEYDLLKSGVLSYEGGWLQDGIVRLESRRTGREYTVNVS
;
A
#
# COMPACT_ATOMS: atom_id res chain seq x y z
N MET A 1 3.66 -7.37 7.33
CA MET A 1 3.87 -8.22 6.13
C MET A 1 5.29 -8.73 6.21
N ILE A 2 5.48 -10.03 6.01
CA ILE A 2 6.76 -10.71 6.21
C ILE A 2 7.09 -11.59 5.00
N ASP A 3 8.31 -12.10 5.01
CA ASP A 3 8.71 -13.22 4.17
C ASP A 3 8.21 -14.52 4.81
N LYS A 4 8.11 -15.61 4.04
CA LYS A 4 7.64 -16.88 4.63
C LYS A 4 8.75 -17.57 5.42
N ASP A 5 8.93 -17.11 6.66
CA ASP A 5 9.75 -17.77 7.67
C ASP A 5 8.85 -18.34 8.78
N PHE A 6 8.91 -19.65 9.01
CA PHE A 6 8.05 -20.33 9.98
C PHE A 6 8.40 -20.00 11.44
N GLY A 7 9.67 -19.67 11.72
CA GLY A 7 10.12 -19.25 13.04
C GLY A 7 9.61 -17.84 13.36
N GLU A 8 9.77 -16.91 12.42
CA GLU A 8 9.25 -15.55 12.54
C GLU A 8 7.72 -15.54 12.64
N LEU A 9 7.03 -16.34 11.83
CA LEU A 9 5.58 -16.49 11.88
C LEU A 9 5.10 -16.89 13.27
N SER A 10 5.70 -17.95 13.83
CA SER A 10 5.32 -18.49 15.14
C SER A 10 5.58 -17.49 16.26
N LEU A 11 6.70 -16.76 16.17
CA LEU A 11 7.05 -15.70 17.13
C LEU A 11 6.06 -14.54 17.06
N LEU A 12 5.74 -14.05 15.87
CA LEU A 12 4.81 -12.92 15.68
C LEU A 12 3.40 -13.27 16.15
N GLN A 13 2.92 -14.49 15.88
CA GLN A 13 1.62 -14.94 16.38
C GLN A 13 1.57 -15.03 17.91
N LYS A 14 2.69 -15.39 18.54
CA LYS A 14 2.80 -15.47 20.00
C LYS A 14 2.85 -14.08 20.64
N GLU A 15 3.72 -13.19 20.14
CA GLU A 15 3.95 -11.87 20.75
C GLU A 15 2.87 -10.85 20.35
N PHE A 16 2.24 -11.02 19.18
CA PHE A 16 1.20 -10.14 18.65
C PHE A 16 -0.04 -10.95 18.22
N PRO A 17 -0.78 -11.57 19.16
CA PRO A 17 -1.88 -12.49 18.84
C PRO A 17 -3.06 -11.83 18.13
N LEU A 18 -3.19 -10.50 18.24
CA LEU A 18 -4.22 -9.72 17.54
C LEU A 18 -3.78 -9.25 16.15
N ALA A 19 -2.48 -9.36 15.83
CA ALA A 19 -1.97 -8.94 14.53
C ALA A 19 -2.25 -10.03 13.49
N ARG A 20 -2.76 -9.62 12.32
CA ARG A 20 -2.80 -10.51 11.16
C ARG A 20 -1.47 -10.42 10.42
N VAL A 21 -0.73 -11.52 10.45
CA VAL A 21 0.51 -11.66 9.68
C VAL A 21 0.15 -11.95 8.21
N LEU A 22 0.78 -11.22 7.30
CA LEU A 22 0.56 -11.33 5.85
C LEU A 22 1.88 -11.64 5.17
N ILE A 23 1.87 -12.44 4.12
CA ILE A 23 3.05 -12.82 3.36
C ILE A 23 3.16 -11.93 2.11
N CYS A 24 4.39 -11.52 1.78
CA CYS A 24 4.70 -10.78 0.57
C CYS A 24 4.46 -11.63 -0.70
N HIS A 25 3.74 -11.09 -1.69
CA HIS A 25 3.47 -11.81 -2.94
C HIS A 25 4.74 -12.09 -3.77
N PHE A 26 5.71 -11.15 -3.76
CA PHE A 26 6.98 -11.34 -4.44
C PHE A 26 7.76 -12.53 -3.88
N HIS A 27 7.86 -12.61 -2.55
CA HIS A 27 8.55 -13.70 -1.89
C HIS A 27 7.85 -15.04 -1.98
N LEU A 28 6.52 -15.03 -2.03
CA LEU A 28 5.75 -16.24 -2.30
C LEU A 28 6.20 -16.89 -3.62
N LYS A 29 6.27 -16.12 -4.72
CA LYS A 29 6.75 -16.64 -6.01
C LYS A 29 8.21 -17.07 -5.98
N LYS A 30 9.09 -16.22 -5.44
CA LYS A 30 10.53 -16.51 -5.34
C LYS A 30 10.80 -17.80 -4.55
N TYR A 31 10.05 -18.03 -3.48
CA TYR A 31 10.15 -19.24 -2.69
C TYR A 31 9.68 -20.44 -3.51
N LEU A 32 8.49 -20.37 -4.13
CA LEU A 32 7.97 -21.47 -4.94
C LEU A 32 8.89 -21.83 -6.11
N ARG A 33 9.48 -20.86 -6.81
CA ARG A 33 10.52 -21.12 -7.84
C ARG A 33 11.71 -21.90 -7.28
N THR A 34 12.19 -21.51 -6.11
CA THR A 34 13.34 -22.16 -5.45
C THR A 34 12.97 -23.58 -5.00
N GLU A 35 11.75 -23.75 -4.50
CA GLU A 35 11.21 -25.04 -4.08
C GLU A 35 11.12 -26.00 -5.27
N MET A 36 10.53 -25.56 -6.38
CA MET A 36 10.37 -26.34 -7.62
C MET A 36 11.71 -26.82 -8.20
N ALA A 37 12.80 -26.07 -7.98
CA ALA A 37 14.12 -26.46 -8.45
C ALA A 37 14.75 -27.63 -7.68
N LYS A 38 14.18 -28.06 -6.54
CA LYS A 38 14.72 -29.14 -5.71
C LYS A 38 14.59 -30.50 -6.39
N SER A 39 15.59 -31.36 -6.19
CA SER A 39 15.66 -32.70 -6.78
C SER A 39 14.52 -33.62 -6.36
N VAL A 40 13.92 -33.40 -5.19
CA VAL A 40 12.76 -34.17 -4.69
C VAL A 40 11.52 -34.03 -5.59
N TYR A 41 11.47 -32.99 -6.41
CA TYR A 41 10.42 -32.76 -7.41
C TYR A 41 10.90 -33.07 -8.84
N GLY A 42 12.05 -33.73 -9.00
CA GLY A 42 12.67 -34.04 -10.29
C GLY A 42 13.65 -32.97 -10.80
N GLY A 43 13.89 -31.90 -10.05
CA GLY A 43 14.86 -30.85 -10.38
C GLY A 43 14.33 -29.79 -11.34
N ARG A 44 15.22 -28.90 -11.82
CA ARG A 44 14.87 -27.64 -12.54
C ARG A 44 13.97 -27.79 -13.77
N ASN A 45 13.91 -28.97 -14.39
CA ASN A 45 13.18 -29.20 -15.65
C ASN A 45 11.99 -30.17 -15.49
N ALA A 46 11.68 -30.61 -14.26
CA ALA A 46 10.66 -31.63 -14.05
C ALA A 46 9.24 -31.07 -14.00
N VAL A 47 9.10 -29.78 -13.73
CA VAL A 47 7.82 -29.07 -13.71
C VAL A 47 7.88 -27.87 -14.66
N ASP A 48 6.74 -27.58 -15.28
CA ASP A 48 6.55 -26.36 -16.05
C ASP A 48 6.40 -25.18 -15.09
N VAL A 49 7.54 -24.58 -14.73
CA VAL A 49 7.63 -23.50 -13.74
C VAL A 49 6.71 -22.34 -14.09
N ASP A 50 6.67 -21.93 -15.36
CA ASP A 50 5.87 -20.80 -15.81
C ASP A 50 4.38 -21.08 -15.60
N ARG A 51 3.91 -22.28 -15.96
CA ARG A 51 2.50 -22.65 -15.76
C ARG A 51 2.10 -22.78 -14.28
N VAL A 52 3.01 -23.29 -13.43
CA VAL A 52 2.76 -23.33 -11.98
C VAL A 52 2.69 -21.91 -11.42
N GLU A 53 3.53 -20.99 -11.90
CA GLU A 53 3.46 -19.59 -11.49
C GLU A 53 2.20 -18.87 -11.97
N ASP A 54 1.73 -19.14 -13.19
CA ASP A 54 0.45 -18.63 -13.67
C ASP A 54 -0.70 -19.07 -12.75
N ALA A 55 -0.71 -20.34 -12.34
CA ALA A 55 -1.71 -20.85 -11.39
C ALA A 55 -1.64 -20.14 -10.03
N VAL A 56 -0.43 -19.86 -9.55
CA VAL A 56 -0.20 -19.08 -8.34
C VAL A 56 -0.69 -17.64 -8.50
N ASP A 57 -0.43 -17.00 -9.63
CA ASP A 57 -0.90 -15.64 -9.92
C ASP A 57 -2.41 -15.52 -9.93
N MET A 58 -3.08 -16.49 -10.55
CA MET A 58 -4.54 -16.60 -10.51
C MET A 58 -5.04 -16.66 -9.06
N MET A 59 -4.40 -17.46 -8.20
CA MET A 59 -4.78 -17.58 -6.78
C MET A 59 -4.44 -16.33 -5.95
N VAL A 60 -3.28 -15.71 -6.19
CA VAL A 60 -2.83 -14.50 -5.48
C VAL A 60 -3.81 -13.36 -5.75
N THR A 61 -4.20 -13.17 -7.02
CA THR A 61 -5.05 -12.06 -7.46
C THR A 61 -6.55 -12.34 -7.40
N ALA A 62 -6.94 -13.55 -6.97
CA ALA A 62 -8.33 -13.96 -6.84
C ALA A 62 -9.16 -12.98 -6.00
N LYS A 63 -10.34 -12.61 -6.51
CA LYS A 63 -11.28 -11.69 -5.86
C LYS A 63 -12.32 -12.38 -4.99
N ASP A 64 -12.50 -13.68 -5.19
CA ASP A 64 -13.38 -14.53 -4.41
C ASP A 64 -12.86 -15.98 -4.40
N LYS A 65 -13.58 -16.83 -3.66
CA LYS A 65 -13.26 -18.25 -3.53
C LYS A 65 -13.32 -18.97 -4.87
N ASP A 66 -14.27 -18.64 -5.73
CA ASP A 66 -14.44 -19.33 -7.01
C ASP A 66 -13.27 -19.02 -7.95
N GLU A 67 -12.76 -17.78 -7.97
CA GLU A 67 -11.55 -17.43 -8.71
C GLU A 67 -10.31 -18.14 -8.18
N TYR A 68 -10.18 -18.22 -6.85
CA TYR A 68 -9.10 -18.95 -6.21
C TYR A 68 -9.14 -20.43 -6.58
N ASP A 69 -10.32 -21.05 -6.50
CA ASP A 69 -10.51 -22.46 -6.80
C ASP A 69 -10.26 -22.75 -8.30
N ARG A 70 -10.44 -21.79 -9.21
CA ARG A 70 -10.01 -21.93 -10.62
C ARG A 70 -8.49 -22.05 -10.74
N GLY A 71 -7.74 -21.17 -10.07
CA GLY A 71 -6.27 -21.23 -10.05
C GLY A 71 -5.75 -22.51 -9.40
N LEU A 72 -6.39 -22.94 -8.30
CA LEU A 72 -6.05 -24.20 -7.63
C LEU A 72 -6.32 -25.41 -8.53
N ARG A 73 -7.47 -25.48 -9.19
CA ARG A 73 -7.77 -26.55 -10.17
C ARG A 73 -6.79 -26.57 -11.32
N TYR A 74 -6.40 -25.40 -11.83
CA TYR A 74 -5.37 -25.32 -12.86
C TYR A 74 -4.03 -25.92 -12.40
N MET A 75 -3.64 -25.70 -11.14
CA MET A 75 -2.45 -26.33 -10.55
C MET A 75 -2.58 -27.86 -10.45
N TYR A 76 -3.75 -28.37 -10.04
CA TYR A 76 -4.04 -29.82 -10.04
C TYR A 76 -3.96 -30.42 -11.45
N TYR A 77 -4.49 -29.72 -12.45
CA TYR A 77 -4.39 -30.14 -13.85
C TYR A 77 -2.92 -30.23 -14.33
N ILE A 78 -2.09 -29.24 -14.00
CA ILE A 78 -0.69 -29.23 -14.43
C ILE A 78 0.14 -30.32 -13.75
N LEU A 79 -0.06 -30.54 -12.44
CA LEU A 79 0.80 -31.43 -11.65
C LEU A 79 0.30 -32.87 -11.56
N ASP A 80 -1.02 -33.06 -11.46
CA ASP A 80 -1.66 -34.37 -11.28
C ASP A 80 -2.47 -34.82 -12.52
N GLY A 81 -2.61 -33.97 -13.55
CA GLY A 81 -3.40 -34.29 -14.74
C GLY A 81 -4.92 -34.29 -14.49
N PHE A 82 -5.38 -33.71 -13.38
CA PHE A 82 -6.78 -33.73 -12.98
C PHE A 82 -7.57 -32.57 -13.63
N ASP A 83 -8.57 -32.93 -14.45
CA ASP A 83 -9.39 -32.02 -15.26
C ASP A 83 -10.78 -31.72 -14.63
N GLU A 84 -11.27 -32.60 -13.74
CA GLU A 84 -12.71 -32.65 -13.42
C GLU A 84 -13.24 -31.51 -12.52
N GLN A 85 -14.54 -31.22 -12.67
CA GLN A 85 -15.30 -30.23 -11.86
C GLN A 85 -15.80 -30.77 -10.50
N SER A 86 -15.35 -31.95 -10.08
CA SER A 86 -15.74 -32.61 -8.82
C SER A 86 -14.90 -32.09 -7.62
N GLU A 87 -15.04 -32.72 -6.45
CA GLU A 87 -14.19 -32.42 -5.29
C GLU A 87 -12.72 -32.67 -5.61
N LEU A 88 -11.83 -31.79 -5.13
CA LEU A 88 -10.40 -31.92 -5.37
C LEU A 88 -9.87 -33.23 -4.76
N PRO A 89 -9.18 -34.09 -5.52
CA PRO A 89 -8.66 -35.34 -5.01
C PRO A 89 -7.51 -35.09 -4.03
N LYS A 90 -7.07 -36.15 -3.35
CA LYS A 90 -5.84 -36.07 -2.57
C LYS A 90 -4.65 -35.82 -3.52
N PRO A 91 -3.77 -34.85 -3.23
CA PRO A 91 -2.64 -34.54 -4.10
C PRO A 91 -1.68 -35.72 -4.24
N MET A 92 -1.30 -36.04 -5.48
CA MET A 92 -0.40 -37.14 -5.81
C MET A 92 1.03 -36.65 -6.07
N HIS A 93 1.18 -35.54 -6.79
CA HIS A 93 2.48 -34.96 -7.10
C HIS A 93 3.12 -34.36 -5.83
N PRO A 94 4.39 -34.66 -5.51
CA PRO A 94 5.02 -34.19 -4.26
C PRO A 94 5.03 -32.66 -4.10
N LEU A 95 5.18 -31.92 -5.20
CA LEU A 95 5.08 -30.45 -5.18
C LEU A 95 3.67 -29.97 -4.83
N LEU A 96 2.62 -30.67 -5.27
CA LEU A 96 1.24 -30.30 -4.97
C LEU A 96 0.91 -30.62 -3.51
N ASP A 97 1.35 -31.77 -2.98
CA ASP A 97 1.24 -32.09 -1.56
C ASP A 97 1.96 -31.03 -0.70
N TYR A 98 3.17 -30.66 -1.10
CA TYR A 98 3.90 -29.55 -0.48
C TYR A 98 3.10 -28.24 -0.53
N PHE A 99 2.56 -27.87 -1.69
CA PHE A 99 1.79 -26.64 -1.86
C PHE A 99 0.55 -26.62 -0.97
N MET A 100 -0.20 -27.73 -0.93
CA MET A 100 -1.41 -27.86 -0.11
C MET A 100 -1.09 -27.67 1.38
N ARG A 101 0.00 -28.28 1.85
CA ARG A 101 0.42 -28.23 3.26
C ARG A 101 0.98 -26.89 3.68
N ASN A 102 1.74 -26.23 2.81
CA ASN A 102 2.54 -25.07 3.19
C ASN A 102 1.96 -23.74 2.71
N TRP A 103 1.14 -23.72 1.67
CA TRP A 103 0.63 -22.50 1.06
C TRP A 103 -0.89 -22.43 1.07
N HIS A 104 -1.59 -23.48 0.63
CA HIS A 104 -3.05 -23.50 0.65
C HIS A 104 -3.60 -23.45 2.09
N SER A 105 -2.94 -24.14 3.03
CA SER A 105 -3.32 -24.18 4.46
C SER A 105 -3.32 -22.82 5.15
N CYS A 106 -2.56 -21.85 4.61
CA CYS A 106 -2.46 -20.48 5.13
C CYS A 106 -2.79 -19.44 4.04
N LYS A 107 -3.72 -19.76 3.15
CA LYS A 107 -4.10 -18.90 2.00
C LYS A 107 -4.58 -17.51 2.41
N GLU A 108 -5.12 -17.38 3.61
CA GLU A 108 -5.54 -16.12 4.23
C GLU A 108 -4.40 -15.10 4.43
N MET A 109 -3.16 -15.58 4.41
CA MET A 109 -1.99 -14.73 4.57
C MET A 109 -1.52 -14.06 3.27
N TRP A 110 -1.90 -14.59 2.10
CA TRP A 110 -1.29 -14.19 0.82
C TRP A 110 -2.26 -14.06 -0.35
N THR A 111 -3.50 -14.54 -0.26
CA THR A 111 -4.52 -14.34 -1.29
C THR A 111 -5.24 -13.01 -1.09
N MET A 112 -5.60 -12.33 -2.19
CA MET A 112 -6.25 -11.02 -2.12
C MET A 112 -7.63 -11.05 -1.45
N TYR A 113 -8.51 -11.97 -1.86
CA TYR A 113 -9.88 -12.02 -1.34
C TYR A 113 -9.95 -12.32 0.16
N GLU A 114 -9.11 -13.22 0.68
CA GLU A 114 -9.04 -13.53 2.11
C GLU A 114 -8.39 -12.40 2.94
N ARG A 115 -7.82 -11.39 2.29
CA ARG A 115 -7.20 -10.23 2.94
C ARG A 115 -8.04 -8.96 2.84
N GLY A 116 -9.19 -9.00 2.15
CA GLY A 116 -10.03 -7.84 1.89
C GLY A 116 -10.54 -7.12 3.14
N HIS A 117 -10.63 -7.81 4.28
CA HIS A 117 -11.01 -7.25 5.58
C HIS A 117 -9.84 -6.67 6.38
N VAL A 118 -8.63 -6.63 5.82
CA VAL A 118 -7.44 -6.09 6.49
C VAL A 118 -7.06 -4.76 5.84
N ALA A 119 -6.89 -3.73 6.67
CA ALA A 119 -6.35 -2.45 6.21
C ALA A 119 -4.86 -2.58 5.85
N HIS A 120 -4.57 -3.13 4.67
CA HIS A 120 -3.20 -3.30 4.18
C HIS A 120 -2.66 -2.05 3.45
N LEU A 121 -3.47 -0.98 3.28
CA LEU A 121 -3.09 0.30 2.65
C LEU A 121 -2.40 0.13 1.28
N GLY A 122 -2.87 -0.82 0.48
CA GLY A 122 -2.27 -1.17 -0.82
C GLY A 122 -0.90 -1.85 -0.74
N ASN A 123 -0.47 -2.25 0.47
CA ASN A 123 0.80 -2.94 0.69
C ASN A 123 0.65 -4.45 0.45
N HIS A 124 0.96 -4.87 -0.78
CA HIS A 124 0.90 -6.26 -1.23
C HIS A 124 2.30 -6.89 -1.44
N THR A 125 3.32 -6.05 -1.46
CA THR A 125 4.71 -6.45 -1.69
C THR A 125 5.62 -5.74 -0.69
N ASN A 126 6.71 -6.40 -0.28
CA ASN A 126 7.74 -5.79 0.54
C ASN A 126 8.71 -4.92 -0.29
N ASN A 127 8.44 -4.65 -1.58
CA ASN A 127 9.34 -3.93 -2.48
C ASN A 127 9.88 -2.63 -1.88
N ARG A 128 9.09 -1.90 -1.08
CA ARG A 128 9.57 -0.67 -0.43
C ARG A 128 10.73 -0.94 0.54
N LEU A 129 10.59 -1.98 1.36
CA LEU A 129 11.65 -2.41 2.27
C LEU A 129 12.82 -2.98 1.47
N GLU A 130 12.57 -3.87 0.50
CA GLU A 130 13.64 -4.46 -0.32
C GLU A 130 14.42 -3.44 -1.13
N SER A 131 13.75 -2.46 -1.72
CA SER A 131 14.41 -1.37 -2.44
C SER A 131 15.25 -0.52 -1.49
N ALA A 132 14.75 -0.23 -0.28
CA ALA A 132 15.54 0.46 0.73
C ALA A 132 16.77 -0.36 1.16
N TRP A 133 16.62 -1.67 1.37
CA TRP A 133 17.73 -2.58 1.64
C TRP A 133 18.71 -2.68 0.47
N GLY A 134 18.22 -2.64 -0.77
CA GLY A 134 19.03 -2.60 -1.98
C GLY A 134 19.92 -1.36 -2.02
N LEU A 135 19.32 -0.18 -1.85
CA LEU A 135 20.04 1.09 -1.77
C LEU A 135 21.04 1.12 -0.61
N LEU A 136 20.66 0.59 0.56
CA LEU A 136 21.58 0.46 1.69
C LEU A 136 22.79 -0.41 1.34
N LYS A 137 22.61 -1.54 0.64
CA LYS A 137 23.72 -2.39 0.19
C LYS A 137 24.56 -1.74 -0.91
N GLU A 138 24.00 -0.79 -1.67
CA GLU A 138 24.78 0.00 -2.61
C GLU A 138 25.66 1.03 -1.91
N ILE A 139 25.19 1.60 -0.79
CA ILE A 139 25.97 2.55 0.02
C ILE A 139 26.98 1.80 0.88
N LEU A 140 26.53 0.77 1.59
CA LEU A 140 27.34 -0.03 2.51
C LEU A 140 28.13 -1.06 1.71
N LYS A 141 29.42 -0.81 1.54
CA LYS A 141 30.31 -1.71 0.80
C LYS A 141 30.88 -2.81 1.70
N PRO A 142 31.06 -4.05 1.21
CA PRO A 142 31.71 -5.12 1.96
C PRO A 142 33.12 -4.78 2.44
N GLU A 143 33.78 -3.84 1.77
CA GLU A 143 35.15 -3.40 2.05
C GLU A 143 35.25 -2.34 3.16
N MET A 144 34.12 -1.79 3.64
CA MET A 144 34.12 -0.82 4.73
C MET A 144 34.48 -1.49 6.06
N GLU A 145 35.22 -0.78 6.88
CA GLU A 145 35.45 -1.19 8.26
C GLU A 145 34.14 -1.11 9.07
N LEU A 146 34.07 -1.87 10.17
CA LEU A 146 32.84 -1.98 10.95
C LEU A 146 32.39 -0.64 11.55
N ASP A 147 33.33 0.17 12.02
CA ASP A 147 33.06 1.49 12.58
C ASP A 147 32.53 2.46 11.53
N GLU A 148 33.13 2.50 10.34
CA GLU A 148 32.67 3.27 9.18
C GLU A 148 31.24 2.84 8.76
N CYS A 149 30.96 1.54 8.75
CA CYS A 149 29.63 1.01 8.45
C CYS A 149 28.59 1.46 9.49
N VAL A 150 28.91 1.38 10.77
CA VAL A 150 28.01 1.81 11.86
C VAL A 150 27.78 3.32 11.82
N GLU A 151 28.83 4.12 11.63
CA GLU A 151 28.71 5.57 11.50
C GLU A 151 27.81 5.96 10.32
N THR A 152 28.01 5.32 9.16
CA THR A 152 27.19 5.53 7.96
C THR A 152 25.73 5.17 8.21
N LEU A 153 25.45 4.04 8.87
CA LEU A 153 24.09 3.63 9.23
C LEU A 153 23.41 4.65 10.16
N VAL A 154 24.11 5.12 11.20
CA VAL A 154 23.59 6.13 12.13
C VAL A 154 23.32 7.45 11.40
N PHE A 155 24.21 7.86 10.50
CA PHE A 155 24.03 9.05 9.67
C PHE A 155 22.80 8.96 8.76
N LEU A 156 22.64 7.83 8.04
CA LEU A 156 21.49 7.60 7.17
C LEU A 156 20.18 7.58 7.95
N GLN A 157 20.16 6.89 9.09
CA GLN A 157 18.99 6.84 9.97
C GLN A 157 18.63 8.24 10.49
N SER A 158 19.61 8.99 10.99
CA SER A 158 19.39 10.36 11.50
C SER A 158 18.87 11.29 10.42
N THR A 159 19.40 11.18 9.21
CA THR A 159 18.94 11.95 8.04
C THR A 159 17.49 11.59 7.68
N ALA A 160 17.15 10.30 7.63
CA ALA A 160 15.80 9.84 7.35
C ALA A 160 14.80 10.28 8.43
N GLU A 161 15.19 10.24 9.71
CA GLU A 161 14.38 10.71 10.83
C GLU A 161 14.16 12.22 10.77
N LEU A 162 15.18 13.01 10.42
CA LEU A 162 15.06 14.45 10.22
C LEU A 162 14.12 14.78 9.06
N GLU A 163 14.23 14.07 7.93
CA GLU A 163 13.30 14.24 6.81
C GLU A 163 11.87 13.86 7.19
N TYR A 164 11.69 12.74 7.90
CA TYR A 164 10.38 12.30 8.38
C TYR A 164 9.78 13.32 9.35
N ALA A 165 10.57 13.77 10.33
CA ALA A 165 10.16 14.77 11.30
C ALA A 165 9.82 16.09 10.61
N SER A 166 10.58 16.52 9.58
CA SER A 166 10.24 17.72 8.83
C SER A 166 8.90 17.55 8.10
N ARG A 167 8.67 16.41 7.44
CA ARG A 167 7.40 16.14 6.74
C ARG A 167 6.21 16.08 7.69
N PHE A 168 6.41 15.61 8.92
CA PHE A 168 5.36 15.52 9.94
C PHE A 168 5.12 16.87 10.67
N ASN A 169 6.19 17.64 10.88
CA ASN A 169 6.15 18.95 11.54
C ASN A 169 5.86 20.11 10.58
N VAL A 170 5.93 19.90 9.27
CA VAL A 170 5.29 20.77 8.29
C VAL A 170 3.78 20.64 8.49
N ILE A 171 3.24 21.53 9.30
CA ILE A 171 1.80 21.77 9.43
C ILE A 171 1.27 22.13 8.04
N GLY A 172 0.73 21.17 7.28
CA GLY A 172 0.41 21.48 5.88
C GLY A 172 -0.09 20.40 4.94
N SER A 173 -0.05 19.09 5.26
CA SER A 173 -0.78 18.09 4.44
C SER A 173 -2.28 18.10 4.74
N ARG A 174 -2.86 19.31 4.84
CA ARG A 174 -4.28 19.50 5.11
C ARG A 174 -5.08 19.13 3.87
N HIS A 175 -5.51 17.87 3.83
CA HIS A 175 -6.48 17.41 2.86
C HIS A 175 -7.85 17.87 3.32
N TYR A 176 -8.34 18.95 2.72
CA TYR A 176 -9.71 19.39 2.90
C TYR A 176 -10.58 18.64 1.90
N HIS A 177 -11.42 17.72 2.38
CA HIS A 177 -12.35 16.98 1.53
C HIS A 177 -13.30 17.95 0.81
N GLY A 178 -13.37 17.84 -0.52
CA GLY A 178 -14.18 18.73 -1.37
C GLY A 178 -13.48 20.02 -1.82
N ALA A 179 -12.26 20.29 -1.33
CA ALA A 179 -11.43 21.37 -1.85
C ALA A 179 -10.83 20.99 -3.21
N ASP A 180 -10.89 21.91 -4.17
CA ASP A 180 -10.23 21.75 -5.45
C ASP A 180 -8.77 22.23 -5.40
N ASP A 181 -8.05 22.12 -6.52
CA ASP A 181 -6.65 22.53 -6.64
C ASP A 181 -6.39 23.98 -6.20
N MET A 182 -7.35 24.89 -6.40
CA MET A 182 -7.21 26.29 -6.02
C MET A 182 -7.27 26.44 -4.49
N LEU A 183 -8.26 25.82 -3.85
CA LEU A 183 -8.37 25.79 -2.39
C LEU A 183 -7.21 25.05 -1.75
N LEU A 184 -6.75 23.93 -2.32
CA LEU A 184 -5.60 23.18 -1.79
C LEU A 184 -4.30 24.00 -1.85
N ARG A 185 -4.10 24.80 -2.90
CA ARG A 185 -2.96 25.75 -2.96
C ARG A 185 -3.08 26.82 -1.88
N LEU A 186 -4.27 27.37 -1.66
CA LEU A 186 -4.52 28.37 -0.60
C LEU A 186 -4.31 27.79 0.80
N ALA A 187 -4.72 26.54 1.04
CA ALA A 187 -4.57 25.84 2.31
C ALA A 187 -3.12 25.76 2.80
N GLY A 188 -2.16 25.75 1.88
CA GLY A 188 -0.73 25.78 2.19
C GLY A 188 -0.18 27.17 2.54
N LEU A 189 -0.94 28.24 2.28
CA LEU A 189 -0.51 29.63 2.45
C LEU A 189 -1.17 30.33 3.65
N VAL A 190 -2.26 29.79 4.20
CA VAL A 190 -3.06 30.48 5.23
C VAL A 190 -3.40 29.60 6.44
N SER A 191 -3.78 30.24 7.55
CA SER A 191 -4.26 29.55 8.75
C SER A 191 -5.59 28.81 8.49
N PRO A 192 -5.95 27.78 9.27
CA PRO A 192 -7.21 27.05 9.04
C PRO A 192 -8.44 27.95 9.20
N HIS A 193 -8.36 28.94 10.10
CA HIS A 193 -9.40 29.94 10.26
C HIS A 193 -9.58 30.78 8.99
N ALA A 194 -8.48 31.33 8.45
CA ALA A 194 -8.51 32.11 7.21
C ALA A 194 -8.95 31.27 6.00
N PHE A 195 -8.51 30.01 5.92
CA PHE A 195 -8.93 29.06 4.89
C PHE A 195 -10.44 28.86 4.91
N GLU A 196 -11.03 28.62 6.08
CA GLU A 196 -12.47 28.39 6.21
C GLU A 196 -13.30 29.61 5.83
N LEU A 197 -12.84 30.82 6.15
CA LEU A 197 -13.49 32.06 5.71
C LEU A 197 -13.53 32.16 4.19
N VAL A 198 -12.42 31.85 3.51
CA VAL A 198 -12.34 31.92 2.04
C VAL A 198 -13.11 30.77 1.39
N ARG A 199 -13.05 29.56 1.94
CA ARG A 199 -13.76 28.39 1.43
C ARG A 199 -15.28 28.62 1.39
N GLN A 200 -15.84 29.20 2.44
CA GLN A 200 -17.28 29.50 2.52
C GLN A 200 -17.74 30.43 1.38
N GLU A 201 -16.98 31.48 1.08
CA GLU A 201 -17.30 32.40 -0.01
C GLU A 201 -17.01 31.77 -1.39
N TYR A 202 -15.98 30.93 -1.50
CA TYR A 202 -15.65 30.19 -2.73
C TYR A 202 -16.73 29.16 -3.11
N ASP A 203 -17.29 28.46 -2.12
CA ASP A 203 -18.38 27.50 -2.34
C ASP A 203 -19.67 28.22 -2.82
N LEU A 204 -19.93 29.42 -2.32
CA LEU A 204 -21.02 30.29 -2.80
C LEU A 204 -20.81 30.78 -4.23
N LEU A 205 -19.56 31.12 -4.58
CA LEU A 205 -19.18 31.45 -5.96
C LEU A 205 -19.41 30.27 -6.90
N LYS A 206 -18.92 29.08 -6.55
CA LYS A 206 -19.07 27.87 -7.38
C LYS A 206 -20.52 27.42 -7.56
N SER A 207 -21.35 27.58 -6.53
CA SER A 207 -22.78 27.25 -6.61
C SER A 207 -23.60 28.31 -7.37
N GLY A 208 -22.99 29.43 -7.78
CA GLY A 208 -23.66 30.49 -8.53
C GLY A 208 -24.63 31.33 -7.69
N VAL A 209 -24.56 31.24 -6.36
CA VAL A 209 -25.50 31.90 -5.44
C VAL A 209 -24.83 33.05 -4.67
N LEU A 210 -23.62 33.42 -5.06
CA LEU A 210 -22.88 34.55 -4.49
C LEU A 210 -23.63 35.86 -4.74
N SER A 211 -23.88 36.62 -3.68
CA SER A 211 -24.60 37.89 -3.76
C SER A 211 -24.10 38.85 -2.70
N TYR A 212 -23.56 39.97 -3.17
CA TYR A 212 -23.10 41.09 -2.34
C TYR A 212 -23.93 42.32 -2.63
N GLU A 213 -24.27 43.06 -1.57
CA GLU A 213 -24.64 44.46 -1.69
C GLU A 213 -23.45 45.32 -1.32
N GLY A 214 -23.37 46.53 -1.86
CA GLY A 214 -22.27 47.40 -1.52
C GLY A 214 -22.55 48.88 -1.70
N GLY A 215 -21.80 49.67 -0.94
CA GLY A 215 -21.82 51.12 -0.99
C GLY A 215 -20.40 51.67 -0.94
N TRP A 216 -20.17 52.77 -1.64
CA TRP A 216 -18.91 53.50 -1.57
C TRP A 216 -18.79 54.19 -0.21
N LEU A 217 -17.69 53.91 0.49
CA LEU A 217 -17.36 54.63 1.72
C LEU A 217 -16.57 55.90 1.41
N GLN A 218 -15.68 55.81 0.42
CA GLN A 218 -14.89 56.90 -0.14
C GLN A 218 -14.32 56.47 -1.49
N ASP A 219 -13.64 57.39 -2.19
CA ASP A 219 -13.00 57.07 -3.47
C ASP A 219 -12.01 55.91 -3.30
N GLY A 220 -12.13 54.89 -4.15
CA GLY A 220 -11.32 53.66 -4.10
C GLY A 220 -11.65 52.66 -2.98
N ILE A 221 -12.62 52.92 -2.09
CA ILE A 221 -12.97 52.00 -0.99
C ILE A 221 -14.47 51.70 -0.96
N VAL A 222 -14.80 50.41 -1.08
CA VAL A 222 -16.16 49.88 -1.10
C VAL A 222 -16.42 49.03 0.14
N ARG A 223 -17.57 49.26 0.79
CA ARG A 223 -18.12 48.32 1.78
C ARG A 223 -19.01 47.32 1.04
N LEU A 224 -18.77 46.04 1.26
CA LEU A 224 -19.55 44.94 0.72
C LEU A 224 -20.18 44.15 1.87
N GLU A 225 -21.45 43.81 1.74
CA GLU A 225 -22.16 42.93 2.66
C GLU A 225 -22.66 41.70 1.90
N SER A 226 -22.29 40.52 2.35
CA SER A 226 -22.78 39.26 1.76
C SER A 226 -24.22 39.03 2.21
N ARG A 227 -25.16 39.01 1.26
CA ARG A 227 -26.57 38.67 1.54
C ARG A 227 -26.75 37.24 2.05
N ARG A 228 -25.74 36.39 1.90
CA ARG A 228 -25.79 34.96 2.27
C ARG A 228 -25.16 34.70 3.63
N THR A 229 -24.03 35.33 3.92
CA THR A 229 -23.30 35.09 5.17
C THR A 229 -23.53 36.20 6.21
N GLY A 230 -24.12 37.34 5.81
CA GLY A 230 -24.28 38.52 6.66
C GLY A 230 -22.95 39.17 7.04
N ARG A 231 -21.85 38.79 6.39
CA ARG A 231 -20.52 39.32 6.65
C ARG A 231 -20.29 40.59 5.88
N GLU A 232 -19.64 41.54 6.53
CA GLU A 232 -19.21 42.78 5.94
C GLU A 232 -17.71 42.79 5.66
N TYR A 233 -17.35 43.34 4.51
CA TYR A 233 -15.99 43.43 4.02
C TYR A 233 -15.72 44.86 3.52
N THR A 234 -14.53 45.36 3.79
CA THR A 234 -14.04 46.63 3.23
C THR A 234 -12.97 46.31 2.20
N VAL A 235 -13.24 46.65 0.94
CA VAL A 235 -12.36 46.32 -0.18
C VAL A 235 -11.79 47.61 -0.76
N ASN A 236 -10.47 47.65 -0.90
CA ASN A 236 -9.78 48.66 -1.67
C ASN A 236 -9.77 48.22 -3.14
N VAL A 237 -10.36 49.05 -4.02
CA VAL A 237 -10.48 48.79 -5.47
C VAL A 237 -9.58 49.68 -6.32
N SER A 238 -8.67 50.42 -5.65
CA SER A 238 -7.65 51.27 -6.28
C SER A 238 -6.45 50.47 -6.77
#